data_AF-A0A7C9DMI9-F1
#
_entry.id   AF-A0A7C9DMI9-F1
#
_cell.length_a   1.000
_cell.length_b   1.000
_cell.length_c   1.000
_cell.angle_alpha   90.00
_cell.angle_beta   90.00
_cell.angle_gamma   90.00
#
_symmetry.space_group_name_H-M   'P 1'
#
loop_
_entity.id
_entity.type
_entity.pdbx_description
1 polymer ?
#
loop_
_entity_poly.entity_id
_entity_poly.type
_entity_poly.pdbx_seq_one_letter_code
_entity_poly.pdbx_strand_id
1 'polypeptide(L)'
;MADKNDESEKHGVLLYYKYTHSPIEDLNNLYIFYESNCTSLGLLGRVRIAPQGVNVTVGGKLSSLESHIDALLKVNNGLFHGTDFKLASCDEPLNDEVAKECGFTCLSIRIVKELVTLTSNPLLKSPSIVNAGRHLSATEFHSVLQSAGI
;
A
#
# COMPACT_ATOMS: atom_id res chain seq x y z
N MET A 1 13.22 36.20 19.26
CA MET A 1 14.06 35.18 18.60
C MET A 1 13.15 34.52 17.57
N ALA A 2 13.39 34.81 16.29
CA ALA A 2 12.60 34.26 15.20
C ALA A 2 13.13 32.85 14.92
N ASP A 3 12.28 31.85 15.12
CA ASP A 3 12.60 30.45 14.88
C ASP A 3 12.81 30.23 13.38
N LYS A 4 13.93 29.59 13.04
CA LYS A 4 14.36 29.32 11.68
C LYS A 4 14.06 27.87 11.33
N ASN A 5 13.62 27.67 10.08
CA ASN A 5 13.48 26.42 9.33
C ASN A 5 12.15 25.67 9.49
N ASP A 6 11.08 26.24 8.94
CA ASP A 6 9.99 25.46 8.37
C ASP A 6 10.39 25.13 6.91
N GLU A 7 11.30 24.17 6.72
CA GLU A 7 11.34 23.47 5.43
C GLU A 7 10.03 22.68 5.38
N SER A 8 9.09 23.14 4.56
CA SER A 8 7.80 22.48 4.35
C SER A 8 8.03 20.99 4.11
N GLU A 9 7.66 20.17 5.09
CA GLU A 9 7.88 18.74 5.07
C GLU A 9 7.28 18.13 3.81
N LYS A 10 8.11 17.47 2.99
CA LYS A 10 7.67 16.92 1.72
C LYS A 10 6.59 15.87 1.92
N HIS A 11 5.65 15.85 0.98
CA HIS A 11 4.60 14.86 0.92
C HIS A 11 5.03 13.68 0.05
N GLY A 12 4.26 12.62 0.15
CA GLY A 12 4.45 11.45 -0.68
C GLY A 12 3.24 10.56 -0.75
N VAL A 13 3.38 9.54 -1.58
CA VAL A 13 2.45 8.43 -1.71
C VAL A 13 3.21 7.14 -1.46
N LEU A 14 2.63 6.30 -0.61
CA LEU A 14 3.09 4.96 -0.31
C LEU A 14 2.12 3.95 -0.91
N LEU A 15 2.64 3.10 -1.79
CA LEU A 15 1.91 1.97 -2.36
C LEU A 15 2.59 0.66 -1.98
N TYR A 16 1.82 -0.31 -1.51
CA TYR A 16 2.29 -1.67 -1.32
C TYR A 16 1.15 -2.67 -1.32
N TYR A 17 1.49 -3.91 -1.62
CA TYR A 17 0.62 -5.05 -1.40
C TYR A 17 1.45 -6.19 -0.82
N LYS A 18 0.84 -6.99 0.05
CA LYS A 18 1.48 -8.18 0.60
C LYS A 18 0.46 -9.29 0.64
N TYR A 19 0.76 -10.38 -0.07
CA TYR A 19 0.09 -11.66 0.11
C TYR A 19 0.85 -12.43 1.20
N THR A 20 0.12 -12.93 2.19
CA THR A 20 0.69 -13.69 3.31
C THR A 20 0.69 -15.19 2.99
N HIS A 21 1.64 -15.93 3.55
CA HIS A 21 1.70 -17.38 3.34
C HIS A 21 0.57 -18.11 4.07
N SER A 22 0.25 -17.66 5.28
CA SER A 22 -0.88 -18.13 6.08
C SER A 22 -1.99 -17.06 6.10
N PRO A 23 -3.27 -17.46 6.15
CA PRO A 23 -4.37 -16.52 6.29
C PRO A 23 -4.23 -15.65 7.54
N ILE A 24 -4.61 -14.38 7.42
CA ILE A 24 -4.73 -13.46 8.55
C ILE A 24 -5.96 -13.88 9.36
N GLU A 25 -5.73 -14.34 10.59
CA GLU A 25 -6.81 -14.86 11.45
C GLU A 25 -7.74 -13.74 11.95
N ASP A 26 -7.19 -12.58 12.33
CA ASP A 26 -7.95 -11.48 12.89
C ASP A 26 -7.91 -10.22 12.01
N LEU A 27 -8.83 -10.17 11.05
CA LEU A 27 -9.00 -9.03 10.14
C LEU A 27 -9.51 -7.77 10.87
N ASN A 28 -10.25 -7.93 11.97
CA ASN A 28 -10.82 -6.81 12.71
C ASN A 28 -9.74 -6.09 13.50
N ASN A 29 -8.86 -6.82 14.19
CA ASN A 29 -7.72 -6.22 14.85
C ASN A 29 -6.78 -5.53 13.86
N LEU A 30 -6.57 -6.11 12.67
CA LEU A 30 -5.80 -5.45 11.62
C LEU A 30 -6.50 -4.19 11.09
N TYR A 31 -7.83 -4.20 10.93
CA TYR A 31 -8.61 -3.02 10.58
C TYR A 31 -8.42 -1.89 11.62
N ILE A 32 -8.59 -2.21 12.91
CA ILE A 32 -8.44 -1.24 14.01
C ILE A 32 -7.00 -0.68 14.03
N PHE A 33 -6.00 -1.52 13.80
CA PHE A 33 -4.61 -1.08 13.66
C PHE A 33 -4.46 -0.06 12.53
N TYR A 34 -4.95 -0.36 11.32
CA TYR A 34 -4.84 0.56 10.19
C TYR A 34 -5.59 1.86 10.44
N GLU A 35 -6.79 1.79 11.01
CA GLU A 35 -7.61 2.97 11.33
C GLU A 35 -6.91 3.88 12.33
N SER A 36 -6.43 3.32 13.44
CA SER A 36 -5.71 4.07 14.48
C SER A 36 -4.38 4.65 13.97
N ASN A 37 -3.58 3.81 13.29
CA ASN A 37 -2.26 4.20 12.81
C ASN A 37 -2.35 5.27 11.72
N CYS A 38 -3.18 5.07 10.68
CA CYS A 38 -3.33 6.05 9.62
C CYS A 38 -3.97 7.36 10.11
N THR A 39 -4.98 7.29 11.00
CA THR A 39 -5.63 8.51 11.53
C THR A 39 -4.67 9.32 12.41
N SER A 40 -3.93 8.67 13.31
CA SER A 40 -2.96 9.37 14.18
C SER A 40 -1.81 10.00 13.41
N LEU A 41 -1.42 9.41 12.27
CA LEU A 41 -0.39 9.92 11.37
C LEU A 41 -0.93 10.89 10.31
N GLY A 42 -2.24 11.18 10.29
CA GLY A 42 -2.85 12.07 9.29
C GLY A 42 -2.80 11.53 7.86
N LEU A 43 -2.71 10.21 7.69
CA LEU A 43 -2.62 9.56 6.38
C LEU A 43 -4.00 9.35 5.76
N LEU A 44 -4.12 9.69 4.48
CA LEU A 44 -5.35 9.53 3.69
C LEU A 44 -5.13 8.50 2.58
N GLY A 45 -6.22 7.99 1.99
CA GLY A 45 -6.15 7.03 0.88
C GLY A 45 -6.94 5.76 1.16
N ARG A 46 -6.44 4.62 0.71
CA ARG A 46 -7.21 3.38 0.64
C ARG A 46 -6.43 2.18 1.15
N VAL A 47 -7.07 1.43 2.02
CA VAL A 47 -6.57 0.17 2.59
C VAL A 47 -7.60 -0.93 2.31
N ARG A 48 -7.17 -2.02 1.69
CA ARG A 48 -7.95 -3.25 1.53
C ARG A 48 -7.30 -4.36 2.34
N ILE A 49 -8.11 -5.00 3.18
CA ILE A 49 -7.70 -6.09 4.05
C ILE A 49 -8.48 -7.33 3.64
N ALA A 50 -7.80 -8.46 3.49
CA ALA A 50 -8.44 -9.73 3.19
C ALA A 50 -7.70 -10.87 3.93
N PRO A 51 -8.30 -12.07 4.07
CA PRO A 51 -7.61 -13.21 4.66
C PRO A 51 -6.24 -13.49 4.06
N GLN A 52 -6.06 -13.24 2.76
CA GLN A 52 -4.81 -13.50 2.03
C GLN A 52 -3.77 -12.38 2.15
N GLY A 53 -4.07 -11.24 2.80
CA GLY A 53 -3.11 -10.15 2.90
C GLY A 53 -3.72 -8.74 2.89
N VAL A 54 -2.95 -7.79 2.34
CA VAL A 54 -3.32 -6.37 2.28
C VAL A 54 -2.93 -5.73 0.94
N ASN A 55 -3.68 -4.70 0.54
CA ASN A 55 -3.35 -3.81 -0.58
C ASN A 55 -3.63 -2.37 -0.15
N VAL A 56 -2.60 -1.54 -0.15
CA VAL A 56 -2.61 -0.24 0.49
C VAL A 56 -2.03 0.82 -0.44
N THR A 57 -2.71 1.96 -0.49
CA THR A 57 -2.22 3.18 -1.12
C THR A 57 -2.60 4.34 -0.22
N VAL A 58 -1.62 4.93 0.46
CA VAL A 58 -1.84 6.05 1.38
C VAL A 58 -0.91 7.20 1.05
N GLY A 59 -1.34 8.43 1.33
CA GLY A 59 -0.60 9.65 1.11
C GLY A 59 -0.58 10.53 2.35
N GLY A 60 0.46 11.36 2.45
CA GLY A 60 0.68 12.28 3.55
C GLY A 60 2.14 12.72 3.63
N LYS A 61 2.55 13.23 4.78
CA LYS A 61 3.95 13.61 5.08
C LYS A 61 4.88 12.40 4.97
N LEU A 62 6.08 12.59 4.41
CA LEU A 62 7.04 11.50 4.26
C LEU A 62 7.42 10.82 5.60
N SER A 63 7.65 11.59 6.66
CA SER A 63 7.96 11.02 7.99
C SER A 63 6.81 10.19 8.55
N SER A 64 5.57 10.57 8.27
CA SER A 64 4.38 9.83 8.65
C SER A 64 4.27 8.51 7.86
N LEU A 65 4.63 8.51 6.58
CA LEU A 65 4.69 7.29 5.76
C LEU A 65 5.79 6.33 6.24
N GLU A 66 6.95 6.85 6.61
CA GLU A 66 8.04 6.04 7.20
C GLU A 66 7.62 5.46 8.56
N SER A 67 7.00 6.27 9.42
CA SER A 67 6.47 5.82 10.71
C SER A 67 5.40 4.72 10.53
N HIS A 68 4.57 4.85 9.50
CA HIS A 68 3.59 3.83 9.14
C HIS A 68 4.25 2.50 8.73
N ILE A 69 5.31 2.55 7.90
CA ILE A 69 6.08 1.36 7.50
C ILE A 69 6.67 0.68 8.74
N ASP A 70 7.30 1.44 9.63
CA ASP A 70 7.90 0.90 10.87
C ASP A 70 6.87 0.26 11.80
N ALA A 71 5.71 0.89 11.97
CA ALA A 71 4.62 0.33 12.76
C ALA A 71 4.09 -0.98 12.13
N LEU A 72 3.95 -0.99 10.80
CA LEU A 72 3.46 -2.16 10.06
C LEU A 72 4.45 -3.35 10.12
N LEU A 73 5.74 -3.09 10.13
CA LEU A 73 6.76 -4.15 10.26
C LEU A 73 6.80 -4.76 11.67
N LYS A 74 6.33 -4.05 12.70
CA LYS A 74 6.32 -4.53 14.09
C LYS A 74 5.04 -5.28 14.49
N VAL A 75 3.92 -5.03 13.80
CA VAL A 75 2.63 -5.69 14.09
C VAL A 75 2.61 -7.15 13.59
N ASN A 76 1.73 -7.97 14.19
CA ASN A 76 1.45 -9.35 13.80
C ASN A 76 2.70 -10.22 13.64
N ASN A 77 3.64 -10.10 14.59
CA ASN A 77 4.88 -10.86 14.63
C ASN A 77 5.70 -10.77 13.33
N GLY A 78 5.67 -9.62 12.66
CA GLY A 78 6.45 -9.40 11.44
C GLY A 78 5.84 -10.03 10.19
N LEU A 79 4.53 -10.28 10.18
CA LEU A 79 3.78 -10.81 9.03
C LEU A 79 4.04 -10.05 7.71
N PHE A 80 4.32 -8.75 7.82
CA PHE A 80 4.57 -7.86 6.70
C PHE A 80 6.05 -7.65 6.38
N HIS A 81 6.97 -8.41 6.97
CA HIS A 81 8.38 -8.37 6.57
C HIS A 81 8.58 -8.77 5.10
N GLY A 82 9.57 -8.15 4.46
CA GLY A 82 9.84 -8.33 3.03
C GLY A 82 8.71 -7.86 2.12
N THR A 83 7.92 -6.87 2.57
CA THR A 83 7.00 -6.14 1.70
C THR A 83 7.79 -5.16 0.84
N ASP A 84 7.47 -5.09 -0.45
CA ASP A 84 8.01 -4.10 -1.39
C ASP A 84 7.24 -2.79 -1.24
N PHE A 85 7.76 -1.88 -0.40
CA PHE A 85 7.18 -0.56 -0.18
C PHE A 85 7.62 0.42 -1.27
N LYS A 86 6.66 0.87 -2.07
CA LYS A 86 6.90 1.86 -3.13
C LYS A 86 6.55 3.24 -2.59
N LEU A 87 7.56 3.91 -2.06
CA LEU A 87 7.45 5.28 -1.57
C LEU A 87 7.90 6.25 -2.67
N ALA A 88 7.04 7.20 -3.02
CA ALA A 88 7.33 8.27 -3.96
C ALA A 88 7.08 9.62 -3.28
N SER A 89 8.06 10.52 -3.34
CA SER A 89 7.89 11.91 -2.92
C SER A 89 7.10 12.69 -3.96
N CYS A 90 6.21 13.57 -3.51
CA CYS A 90 5.49 14.51 -4.35
C CYS A 90 5.32 15.84 -3.61
N ASP A 91 5.01 16.89 -4.37
CA ASP A 91 4.55 18.13 -3.76
C ASP A 91 3.13 17.94 -3.19
N GLU A 92 2.75 18.79 -2.24
CA GLU A 92 1.38 18.79 -1.72
C GLU A 92 0.35 18.97 -2.85
N PRO A 93 -0.87 18.42 -2.72
CA PRO A 93 -1.91 18.66 -3.69
C PRO A 93 -2.11 20.18 -3.84
N LEU A 94 -2.00 20.67 -5.07
CA LEU A 94 -2.10 22.12 -5.36
C LEU A 94 -3.45 22.70 -4.91
N ASN A 95 -4.51 21.88 -4.88
CA ASN A 95 -5.84 22.22 -4.39
C ASN A 95 -6.65 20.95 -4.03
N ASP A 96 -7.83 21.16 -3.44
CA ASP A 96 -8.77 20.11 -3.04
C ASP A 96 -9.30 19.28 -4.23
N GLU A 97 -9.33 19.85 -5.43
CA GLU A 97 -9.78 19.16 -6.65
C GLU A 97 -8.77 18.08 -7.05
N VAL A 98 -7.47 18.39 -7.04
CA VAL A 98 -6.38 17.44 -7.29
C VAL A 98 -6.38 16.35 -6.21
N ALA A 99 -6.57 16.70 -4.94
CA ALA A 99 -6.67 15.71 -3.88
C ALA A 99 -7.84 14.73 -4.10
N LYS A 100 -8.98 15.23 -4.63
CA LYS A 100 -10.16 14.44 -4.97
C LYS A 100 -9.94 13.54 -6.18
N GLU A 101 -9.30 14.03 -7.23
CA GLU A 101 -8.94 13.23 -8.40
C GLU A 101 -7.95 12.10 -8.05
N CYS A 102 -6.98 12.38 -7.17
CA CYS A 102 -6.04 11.37 -6.68
C CYS A 102 -6.68 10.38 -5.68
N GLY A 103 -7.90 10.64 -5.19
CA GLY A 103 -8.62 9.77 -4.26
C GLY A 103 -8.05 9.79 -2.84
N PHE A 104 -7.32 10.83 -2.46
CA PHE A 104 -6.73 11.02 -1.12
C PHE A 104 -7.52 12.03 -0.28
N THR A 105 -8.82 12.20 -0.52
CA THR A 105 -9.66 13.13 0.28
C THR A 105 -10.03 12.57 1.65
N CYS A 106 -10.02 11.25 1.80
CA CYS A 106 -10.33 10.59 3.06
C CYS A 106 -9.61 9.24 3.16
N LEU A 107 -9.53 8.71 4.38
CA LEU A 107 -9.09 7.35 4.62
C LEU A 107 -10.26 6.38 4.41
N SER A 108 -10.09 5.39 3.53
CA SER A 108 -11.06 4.33 3.28
C SER A 108 -10.42 2.97 3.54
N ILE A 109 -10.83 2.33 4.64
CA ILE A 109 -10.39 0.98 5.00
C ILE A 109 -11.56 0.02 4.78
N ARG A 110 -11.31 -1.09 4.08
CA ARG A 110 -12.34 -2.10 3.82
C ARG A 110 -11.79 -3.50 3.99
N ILE A 111 -12.54 -4.33 4.71
CA ILE A 111 -12.37 -5.78 4.68
C ILE A 111 -13.08 -6.30 3.43
N VAL A 112 -12.35 -7.02 2.59
CA VAL A 112 -12.81 -7.51 1.28
C VAL A 112 -12.56 -9.01 1.15
N LYS A 113 -13.31 -9.66 0.27
CA LYS A 113 -13.10 -11.09 -0.07
C LYS A 113 -11.80 -11.30 -0.84
N GLU A 114 -11.50 -10.38 -1.76
CA GLU A 114 -10.30 -10.40 -2.59
C GLU A 114 -9.61 -9.04 -2.61
N LEU A 115 -8.28 -9.02 -2.39
CA LEU A 115 -7.49 -7.80 -2.48
C LEU A 115 -7.58 -7.16 -3.88
N VAL A 116 -7.43 -8.02 -4.89
CA VAL A 116 -7.57 -7.72 -6.31
C VAL A 116 -8.54 -8.73 -6.90
N THR A 117 -9.63 -8.23 -7.47
CA THR A 117 -10.65 -9.06 -8.10
C THR A 117 -10.16 -9.50 -9.47
N LEU A 118 -9.79 -10.77 -9.62
CA LEU A 118 -9.26 -11.32 -10.87
C LEU A 118 -10.37 -11.78 -11.84
N THR A 119 -11.50 -12.20 -11.30
CA THR A 119 -12.61 -12.77 -12.06
C THR A 119 -13.94 -12.28 -11.50
N SER A 120 -14.97 -12.22 -12.36
CA SER A 120 -16.34 -11.87 -11.95
C SER A 120 -16.91 -12.83 -10.91
N ASN A 121 -16.39 -14.06 -10.85
CA ASN A 121 -16.71 -15.04 -9.83
C ASN A 121 -15.47 -15.29 -8.97
N PRO A 122 -15.49 -14.98 -7.66
CA PRO A 122 -14.33 -15.14 -6.80
C PRO A 122 -13.95 -16.62 -6.68
N LEU A 123 -12.65 -16.91 -6.75
CA LEU A 123 -12.17 -18.28 -6.69
C LEU A 123 -12.33 -18.82 -5.26
N LEU A 124 -12.78 -20.06 -5.14
CA LEU A 124 -12.93 -20.76 -3.83
C LEU A 124 -11.58 -20.96 -3.13
N LYS A 125 -10.47 -20.88 -3.87
CA LYS A 125 -9.09 -20.91 -3.38
C LYS A 125 -8.34 -19.70 -3.92
N SER A 126 -7.56 -19.06 -3.05
CA SER A 126 -6.63 -18.01 -3.47
C SER A 126 -5.67 -18.53 -4.55
N PRO A 127 -5.29 -17.70 -5.54
CA PRO A 127 -4.35 -18.10 -6.59
C PRO A 127 -3.03 -18.54 -5.96
N SER A 128 -2.57 -19.75 -6.30
CA SER A 128 -1.30 -20.27 -5.81
C SER A 128 -0.15 -19.82 -6.70
N ILE A 129 0.99 -19.52 -6.08
CA ILE A 129 2.23 -19.11 -6.79
C ILE A 129 2.93 -20.33 -7.43
N VAL A 130 2.45 -21.55 -7.17
CA VAL A 130 3.07 -22.81 -7.62
C VAL A 130 3.23 -22.87 -9.14
N ASN A 131 2.29 -22.31 -9.89
CA ASN A 131 2.33 -22.25 -11.36
C ASN A 131 2.58 -20.81 -11.88
N ALA A 132 3.13 -19.93 -11.06
CA ALA A 132 3.44 -18.57 -11.49
C ALA A 132 4.62 -18.56 -12.46
N GLY A 133 4.57 -17.64 -13.43
CA GLY A 133 5.72 -17.35 -14.27
C GLY A 133 6.87 -16.73 -13.48
N ARG A 134 8.05 -16.66 -14.10
CA ARG A 134 9.21 -15.98 -13.51
C ARG A 134 8.96 -14.46 -13.49
N HIS A 135 9.17 -13.84 -12.32
CA HIS A 135 9.20 -12.38 -12.23
C HIS A 135 10.38 -11.82 -13.04
N LEU A 136 10.11 -10.80 -13.85
CA LEU A 136 11.12 -10.07 -14.62
C LEU A 136 11.32 -8.68 -14.00
N SER A 137 12.57 -8.25 -13.88
CA SER A 137 12.87 -6.84 -13.66
C SER A 137 12.43 -5.98 -14.86
N ALA A 138 12.32 -4.67 -14.67
CA ALA A 138 11.90 -3.76 -15.73
C ALA A 138 12.81 -3.84 -16.99
N THR A 139 14.12 -3.98 -16.79
CA THR A 139 15.11 -4.09 -17.88
C THR A 139 15.01 -5.44 -18.60
N GLU A 140 14.82 -6.54 -17.87
CA GLU A 140 14.56 -7.85 -18.47
C GLU A 140 13.26 -7.84 -19.27
N PHE A 141 12.18 -7.28 -18.71
CA PHE A 141 10.90 -7.18 -19.39
C PHE A 141 11.00 -6.38 -20.69
N HIS A 142 11.69 -5.23 -20.66
CA HIS A 142 11.95 -4.42 -21.85
C HIS A 142 12.72 -5.19 -22.92
N SER A 143 13.75 -5.94 -22.53
CA SER A 143 14.55 -6.76 -23.44
C SER A 143 13.72 -7.88 -24.07
N VAL A 144 12.85 -8.53 -23.29
CA VAL A 144 11.92 -9.56 -23.79
C VAL A 144 10.96 -8.98 -24.82
N LEU A 145 10.36 -7.82 -24.56
CA LEU A 145 9.48 -7.15 -25.52
C LEU A 145 10.19 -6.85 -26.84
N GLN A 146 11.38 -6.26 -26.79
CA GLN A 146 12.17 -6.00 -27.99
C GLN A 146 12.49 -7.28 -28.77
N SER A 147 12.84 -8.37 -28.09
CA SER A 147 13.15 -9.65 -28.73
C SER A 147 11.91 -10.36 -29.29
N ALA A 148 10.73 -10.11 -28.73
CA ALA A 148 9.47 -10.71 -29.17
C ALA A 148 8.91 -10.06 -30.44
N GLY A 149 9.49 -8.95 -30.91
CA GLY A 149 9.07 -8.26 -32.14
C GLY A 149 7.68 -7.64 -32.06
N ILE A 150 7.21 -7.29 -30.84
CA ILE A 150 5.98 -6.53 -30.58
C ILE A 150 6.32 -5.05 -30.43
#